data_AF-A0AAD3RFT3-F1
#
_entry.id   AF-A0AAD3RFT3-F1
#
_cell.length_a   1.000
_cell.length_b   1.000
_cell.length_c   1.000
_cell.angle_alpha   90.00
_cell.angle_beta   90.00
_cell.angle_gamma   90.00
#
_symmetry.space_group_name_H-M   'P 1'
#
loop_
_entity.id
_entity.type
_entity.pdbx_description
1 polymer ?
#
loop_
_entity_poly.entity_id
_entity_poly.type
_entity_poly.pdbx_seq_one_letter_code
_entity_poly.pdbx_strand_id
1 'polypeptide(L)'
;MAAAEPAGCKIRITDKGLDMLKFETQKFVEEELSNISMPEMRGKEGRFQYTITDVKITELNLTHADLRFIPDVGLLFDVQNSSISLSFHRRILYWFFYDTGNINASAEGVNINTALNLIRDDEGRLKINNITCDAKINRMRAKFSGTLGRVYDFLASFLTSGMRFLLNQQICPALNHAALVHTSLDMHFRGMFFDLSHQNESLLNYAVDPVIREYDRMVYLALSEFFFDSGMFAYYRAGVFQMDIINEKMPKDLEMLLRTTYFGGHHDAEPGSGGCSTLTSSCR
;
A
#
# COMPACT_ATOMS: atom_id res chain seq x y z
N MET A 1 25.63 -3.00 19.28
CA MET A 1 24.50 -2.75 18.36
C MET A 1 24.72 -3.66 17.17
N ALA A 2 23.87 -4.67 16.96
CA ALA A 2 23.99 -5.53 15.78
C ALA A 2 23.79 -4.65 14.53
N ALA A 3 24.72 -4.72 13.57
CA ALA A 3 24.57 -4.03 12.31
C ALA A 3 23.30 -4.54 11.60
N ALA A 4 22.53 -3.64 10.99
CA ALA A 4 21.37 -4.03 10.20
C ALA A 4 21.84 -4.96 9.06
N GLU A 5 21.20 -6.12 8.91
CA GLU A 5 21.49 -7.01 7.78
C GLU A 5 21.19 -6.28 6.46
N PRO A 6 22.09 -6.36 5.46
CA PRO A 6 21.86 -5.74 4.17
C PRO A 6 20.63 -6.35 3.48
N ALA A 7 19.92 -5.55 2.70
CA ALA A 7 18.70 -5.96 2.02
C ALA A 7 19.02 -6.67 0.70
N GLY A 8 18.49 -7.89 0.52
CA GLY A 8 18.61 -8.63 -0.75
C GLY A 8 17.83 -7.98 -1.90
N CYS A 9 16.73 -7.30 -1.55
CA CYS A 9 15.88 -6.60 -2.50
C CYS A 9 15.38 -5.29 -1.88
N LYS A 10 15.61 -4.19 -2.60
CA LYS A 10 15.21 -2.84 -2.21
C LYS A 10 14.26 -2.26 -3.23
N ILE A 11 13.11 -1.81 -2.76
CA ILE A 11 12.09 -1.15 -3.56
C ILE A 11 12.04 0.32 -3.15
N ARG A 12 12.01 1.21 -4.14
CA ARG A 12 11.82 2.65 -3.91
C ARG A 12 10.62 3.13 -4.72
N ILE A 13 9.68 3.75 -4.03
CA ILE A 13 8.60 4.52 -4.63
C ILE A 13 9.04 5.99 -4.66
N THR A 14 8.88 6.67 -5.79
CA THR A 14 9.22 8.09 -5.94
C THR A 14 7.98 8.96 -5.81
N ASP A 15 8.18 10.29 -5.77
CA ASP A 15 7.08 11.27 -5.75
C ASP A 15 6.16 11.11 -6.96
N LYS A 16 6.68 10.69 -8.11
CA LYS A 16 5.86 10.39 -9.30
C LYS A 16 4.93 9.19 -9.08
N GLY A 17 5.37 8.21 -8.30
CA GLY A 17 4.52 7.11 -7.85
C GLY A 17 3.48 7.57 -6.84
N LEU A 18 3.87 8.45 -5.92
CA LEU A 18 2.94 9.09 -4.98
C LEU A 18 1.88 9.93 -5.68
N ASP A 19 2.21 10.63 -6.76
CA ASP A 19 1.23 11.41 -7.54
C ASP A 19 0.13 10.54 -8.15
N MET A 20 0.47 9.34 -8.60
CA MET A 20 -0.53 8.35 -9.05
C MET A 20 -1.37 7.86 -7.87
N LEU A 21 -0.71 7.47 -6.77
CA LEU A 21 -1.39 6.99 -5.57
C LEU A 21 -2.30 8.06 -4.95
N LYS A 22 -1.95 9.33 -5.07
CA LYS A 22 -2.73 10.47 -4.61
C LYS A 22 -4.12 10.48 -5.23
N PHE A 23 -4.23 10.26 -6.54
CA PHE A 23 -5.51 10.22 -7.24
C PHE A 23 -6.39 9.04 -6.77
N GLU A 24 -5.81 7.84 -6.68
CA GLU A 24 -6.52 6.65 -6.17
C GLU A 24 -6.94 6.83 -4.70
N THR A 25 -6.08 7.44 -3.89
CA THR A 25 -6.37 7.72 -2.47
C THR A 25 -7.50 8.72 -2.32
N GLN A 26 -7.54 9.77 -3.14
CA GLN A 26 -8.65 10.74 -3.12
C GLN A 26 -9.99 10.06 -3.40
N LYS A 27 -10.04 9.24 -4.46
CA LYS A 27 -11.25 8.49 -4.82
C LYS A 27 -11.69 7.54 -3.71
N PHE A 28 -10.75 6.83 -3.10
CA PHE A 28 -11.02 5.97 -1.95
C PHE A 28 -11.61 6.75 -0.78
N VAL A 29 -11.02 7.90 -0.44
CA VAL A 29 -11.54 8.78 0.63
C VAL A 29 -12.94 9.29 0.30
N GLU A 30 -13.22 9.65 -0.95
CA GLU A 30 -14.56 10.06 -1.39
C GLU A 30 -15.60 8.96 -1.18
N GLU A 31 -15.29 7.72 -1.54
CA GLU A 31 -16.17 6.56 -1.37
C GLU A 31 -16.43 6.26 0.12
N GLU A 32 -15.38 6.25 0.94
CA GLU A 32 -15.48 5.96 2.37
C GLU A 32 -16.24 7.04 3.13
N LEU A 33 -15.94 8.33 2.88
CA LEU A 33 -16.64 9.42 3.55
C LEU A 33 -18.11 9.52 3.11
N SER A 34 -18.43 9.21 1.85
CA SER A 34 -19.81 9.25 1.36
C SER A 34 -20.72 8.20 1.99
N ASN A 35 -20.15 7.08 2.46
CA ASN A 35 -20.88 5.99 3.08
C ASN A 35 -21.01 6.10 4.61
N ILE A 36 -20.52 7.18 5.23
CA ILE A 36 -20.62 7.36 6.68
C ILE A 36 -22.09 7.51 7.10
N SER A 37 -22.50 6.69 8.06
CA SER A 37 -23.77 6.86 8.76
C SER A 37 -23.59 7.87 9.90
N MET A 38 -24.32 8.98 9.84
CA MET A 38 -24.30 9.98 10.91
C MET A 38 -25.44 9.75 11.90
N PRO A 39 -25.19 9.93 13.21
CA PRO A 39 -26.21 9.70 14.23
C PRO A 39 -27.34 10.74 14.14
N GLU A 40 -28.54 10.32 14.54
CA GLU A 40 -29.67 11.22 14.67
C GLU A 40 -29.42 12.26 15.77
N MET A 41 -29.71 13.54 15.49
CA MET A 41 -29.65 14.60 16.48
C MET A 41 -31.02 15.01 16.93
N ARG A 42 -31.20 15.10 18.25
CA ARG A 42 -32.42 15.63 18.86
C ARG A 42 -32.06 16.64 19.94
N GLY A 43 -32.85 17.69 20.07
CA GLY A 43 -32.67 18.66 21.14
C GLY A 43 -33.84 19.60 21.29
N LYS A 44 -33.84 20.34 22.39
CA LYS A 44 -34.85 21.35 22.70
C LYS A 44 -34.15 22.62 23.16
N GLU A 45 -34.46 23.73 22.50
CA GLU A 45 -33.91 25.03 22.83
C GLU A 45 -35.03 26.06 22.92
N GLY A 46 -35.31 26.50 24.14
CA GLY A 46 -36.47 27.33 24.45
C GLY A 46 -37.79 26.68 24.05
N ARG A 47 -38.48 27.28 23.07
CA ARG A 47 -39.76 26.80 22.52
C ARG A 47 -39.61 25.94 21.26
N PHE A 48 -38.38 25.66 20.84
CA PHE A 48 -38.08 24.86 19.66
C PHE A 48 -37.68 23.45 20.08
N GLN A 49 -38.27 22.45 19.47
CA GLN A 49 -37.75 21.08 19.48
C GLN A 49 -37.29 20.75 18.06
N TYR A 50 -36.09 20.21 17.92
CA TYR A 50 -35.55 19.85 16.62
C TYR A 50 -35.15 18.37 16.58
N THR A 51 -35.29 17.81 15.40
CA THR A 51 -34.85 16.46 15.06
C THR A 51 -34.22 16.53 13.68
N ILE A 52 -32.98 16.05 13.55
CA ILE A 52 -32.27 15.93 12.28
C ILE A 52 -31.97 14.47 12.03
N THR A 53 -32.45 13.98 10.89
CA THR A 53 -32.29 12.60 10.42
C THR A 53 -31.66 12.58 9.04
N ASP A 54 -31.24 11.38 8.61
CA ASP A 54 -30.83 11.10 7.23
C ASP A 54 -29.74 12.04 6.70
N VAL A 55 -28.75 12.36 7.54
CA VAL A 55 -27.62 13.17 7.10
C VAL A 55 -26.76 12.35 6.16
N LYS A 56 -26.57 12.85 4.94
CA LYS A 56 -25.78 12.21 3.88
C LYS A 56 -24.86 13.22 3.23
N ILE A 57 -23.64 12.78 2.93
CA ILE A 57 -22.71 13.54 2.08
C ILE A 57 -23.17 13.33 0.63
N THR A 58 -23.35 14.43 -0.10
CA THR A 58 -23.81 14.40 -1.50
C THR A 58 -22.67 14.58 -2.47
N GLU A 59 -21.66 15.36 -2.08
CA GLU A 59 -20.50 15.67 -2.91
C GLU A 59 -19.32 16.04 -2.01
N LEU A 60 -18.14 15.53 -2.35
CA LEU A 60 -16.88 15.84 -1.68
C LEU A 60 -15.95 16.44 -2.74
N ASN A 61 -15.40 17.62 -2.47
CA ASN A 61 -14.49 18.28 -3.41
C ASN A 61 -13.13 18.51 -2.75
N LEU A 62 -12.19 17.59 -3.04
CA LEU A 62 -10.83 17.54 -2.50
C LEU A 62 -9.82 18.24 -3.42
N THR A 63 -10.06 19.51 -3.76
CA THR A 63 -9.24 20.28 -4.73
C THR A 63 -7.74 20.33 -4.44
N HIS A 64 -7.33 20.42 -3.16
CA HIS A 64 -5.93 20.56 -2.76
C HIS A 64 -5.53 19.42 -1.82
N ALA A 65 -5.60 18.20 -2.34
CA ALA A 65 -5.10 17.01 -1.65
C ALA A 65 -3.70 16.65 -2.15
N ASP A 66 -2.81 16.29 -1.23
CA ASP A 66 -1.41 15.91 -1.47
C ASP A 66 -1.04 14.66 -0.69
N LEU A 67 -0.08 13.90 -1.21
CA LEU A 67 0.41 12.66 -0.61
C LEU A 67 1.95 12.67 -0.65
N ARG A 68 2.58 12.67 0.53
CA ARG A 68 4.03 12.84 0.65
C ARG A 68 4.65 11.97 1.74
N PHE A 69 5.92 11.61 1.55
CA PHE A 69 6.71 10.97 2.59
C PHE A 69 7.27 12.02 3.55
N ILE A 70 7.14 11.77 4.86
CA ILE A 70 7.76 12.58 5.92
C ILE A 70 8.77 11.70 6.68
N PRO A 71 10.03 12.17 6.83
CA PRO A 71 11.04 11.48 7.64
C PRO A 71 10.52 11.20 9.05
N ASP A 72 10.83 10.02 9.59
CA ASP A 72 10.46 9.58 10.96
C ASP A 72 8.95 9.45 11.26
N VAL A 73 8.08 9.84 10.33
CA VAL A 73 6.62 9.75 10.48
C VAL A 73 6.02 8.70 9.54
N GLY A 74 6.43 8.68 8.27
CA GLY A 74 5.90 7.75 7.26
C GLY A 74 5.19 8.47 6.12
N LEU A 75 3.95 8.08 5.83
CA LEU A 75 3.15 8.62 4.71
C LEU A 75 2.13 9.63 5.23
N LEU A 76 2.16 10.85 4.73
CA LEU A 76 1.20 11.91 5.07
C LEU A 76 0.26 12.19 3.89
N PHE A 77 -1.03 12.03 4.13
CA PHE A 77 -2.11 12.52 3.29
C PHE A 77 -2.64 13.84 3.86
N ASP A 78 -2.53 14.90 3.07
CA ASP A 78 -2.82 16.28 3.48
C ASP A 78 -3.85 16.89 2.53
N VAL A 79 -4.99 17.32 3.07
CA VAL A 79 -6.08 17.96 2.33
C VAL A 79 -6.27 19.35 2.89
N GLN A 80 -6.23 20.35 2.02
CA GLN A 80 -6.38 21.75 2.39
C GLN A 80 -7.55 22.40 1.67
N ASN A 81 -8.20 23.35 2.34
CA ASN A 81 -9.21 24.25 1.80
C ASN A 81 -10.29 23.57 0.92
N SER A 82 -10.73 22.39 1.34
CA SER A 82 -11.70 21.59 0.60
C SER A 82 -13.13 21.92 1.00
N SER A 83 -14.11 21.39 0.26
CA SER A 83 -15.53 21.59 0.56
C SER A 83 -16.32 20.28 0.57
N ILE A 84 -17.25 20.16 1.51
CA ILE A 84 -18.13 19.00 1.65
C ILE A 84 -19.58 19.47 1.56
N SER A 85 -20.32 18.95 0.58
CA SER A 85 -21.75 19.20 0.43
C SER A 85 -22.52 18.04 1.07
N LEU A 86 -23.55 18.39 1.84
CA LEU A 86 -24.36 17.42 2.56
C LEU A 86 -25.83 17.82 2.57
N SER A 87 -26.68 16.81 2.66
CA SER A 87 -28.13 16.94 2.72
C SER A 87 -28.63 16.22 3.96
N PHE A 88 -29.57 16.83 4.68
CA PHE A 88 -30.22 16.19 5.82
C PHE A 88 -31.70 16.56 5.90
N HIS A 89 -32.47 15.69 6.54
CA HIS A 89 -33.87 15.91 6.81
C HIS A 89 -34.05 16.60 8.17
N ARG A 90 -34.79 17.71 8.19
CA ARG A 90 -35.14 18.44 9.39
C ARG A 90 -36.59 18.25 9.78
N ARG A 91 -36.82 18.22 11.09
CA ARG A 91 -38.13 18.35 11.70
C ARG A 91 -38.04 19.28 12.89
N ILE A 92 -38.67 20.45 12.80
CA ILE A 92 -38.65 21.48 13.83
C ILE A 92 -40.09 21.70 14.30
N LEU A 93 -40.30 21.67 15.61
CA LEU A 93 -41.56 22.00 16.26
C LEU A 93 -41.40 23.33 17.01
N TYR A 94 -42.23 24.32 16.68
CA TYR A 94 -42.27 25.60 17.37
C TYR A 94 -43.69 25.93 17.86
N TRP A 95 -43.84 26.02 19.18
CA TRP A 95 -45.09 26.32 19.91
C TRP A 95 -46.27 25.37 19.59
N PHE A 96 -46.77 25.33 18.34
CA PHE A 96 -47.78 24.39 17.83
C PHE A 96 -47.61 24.01 16.33
N PHE A 97 -46.58 24.52 15.64
CA PHE A 97 -46.36 24.28 14.20
C PHE A 97 -45.17 23.36 13.95
N TYR A 98 -45.31 22.47 12.96
CA TYR A 98 -44.22 21.64 12.45
C TYR A 98 -43.68 22.19 11.14
N ASP A 99 -42.35 22.32 11.05
CA ASP A 99 -41.61 22.58 9.82
C ASP A 99 -40.78 21.33 9.51
N THR A 100 -41.06 20.68 8.38
CA THR A 100 -40.35 19.49 7.89
C THR A 100 -39.83 19.73 6.49
N GLY A 101 -38.63 19.23 6.19
CA GLY A 101 -38.06 19.33 4.85
C GLY A 101 -36.58 18.98 4.82
N ASN A 102 -36.01 19.01 3.62
CA ASN A 102 -34.59 18.75 3.44
C ASN A 102 -33.82 20.07 3.42
N ILE A 103 -32.63 20.07 4.02
CA ILE A 103 -31.71 21.19 3.99
C ILE A 103 -30.42 20.74 3.31
N ASN A 104 -29.97 21.56 2.37
CA ASN A 104 -28.65 21.44 1.80
C ASN A 104 -27.69 22.32 2.60
N ALA A 105 -26.59 21.74 3.04
CA ALA A 105 -25.52 22.43 3.72
C ALA A 105 -24.18 22.17 3.04
N SER A 106 -23.25 23.08 3.27
CA SER A 106 -21.89 23.00 2.74
C SER A 106 -20.91 23.38 3.84
N ALA A 107 -19.93 22.51 4.07
CA ALA A 107 -18.76 22.80 4.88
C ALA A 107 -17.67 23.38 3.98
N GLU A 108 -17.18 24.57 4.33
CA GLU A 108 -16.17 25.33 3.61
C GLU A 108 -14.86 25.36 4.41
N GLY A 109 -13.74 25.26 3.71
CA GLY A 109 -12.42 25.29 4.32
C GLY A 109 -12.18 24.07 5.21
N VAL A 110 -12.42 22.88 4.65
CA VAL A 110 -12.16 21.61 5.30
C VAL A 110 -10.70 21.23 5.09
N ASN A 111 -10.00 21.01 6.20
CA ASN A 111 -8.64 20.53 6.23
C ASN A 111 -8.59 19.15 6.90
N ILE A 112 -7.91 18.19 6.28
CA ILE A 112 -7.75 16.83 6.80
C ILE A 112 -6.28 16.48 6.71
N ASN A 113 -5.67 16.19 7.85
CA ASN A 113 -4.29 15.74 7.95
C ASN A 113 -4.32 14.31 8.47
N THR A 114 -3.81 13.34 7.69
CA THR A 114 -3.73 11.94 8.12
C THR A 114 -2.32 11.43 7.89
N ALA A 115 -1.61 11.07 8.97
CA ALA A 115 -0.28 10.49 8.90
C ALA A 115 -0.31 9.01 9.30
N LEU A 116 0.26 8.18 8.43
CA LEU A 116 0.39 6.74 8.57
C LEU A 116 1.84 6.40 8.90
N ASN A 117 2.07 5.88 10.10
CA ASN A 117 3.37 5.36 10.51
C ASN A 117 3.47 3.87 10.18
N LEU A 118 4.51 3.50 9.44
CA LEU A 118 4.73 2.15 8.96
C LEU A 118 5.95 1.55 9.67
N ILE A 119 5.78 0.37 10.27
CA ILE A 119 6.85 -0.40 10.92
C ILE A 119 6.92 -1.80 10.35
N ARG A 120 8.07 -2.45 10.53
CA ARG A 120 8.25 -3.87 10.21
C ARG A 120 7.99 -4.71 11.46
N ASP A 121 7.22 -5.78 11.34
CA ASP A 121 7.02 -6.77 12.39
C ASP A 121 8.13 -7.83 12.42
N ASP A 122 8.14 -8.66 13.46
CA ASP A 122 9.17 -9.70 13.63
C ASP A 122 9.12 -10.80 12.55
N GLU A 123 7.98 -10.94 11.85
CA GLU A 123 7.81 -11.85 10.69
C GLU A 123 8.30 -11.21 9.37
N GLY A 124 8.72 -9.95 9.40
CA GLY A 124 9.22 -9.22 8.23
C GLY A 124 8.14 -8.56 7.38
N ARG A 125 6.88 -8.53 7.83
CA ARG A 125 5.76 -7.82 7.21
C ARG A 125 5.74 -6.37 7.67
N LEU A 126 5.48 -5.44 6.77
CA LEU A 126 5.22 -4.06 7.11
C LEU A 126 3.77 -3.93 7.60
N LYS A 127 3.61 -3.26 8.73
CA LYS A 127 2.35 -2.98 9.39
C LYS A 127 2.24 -1.49 9.65
N ILE A 128 1.01 -1.01 9.72
CA ILE A 128 0.75 0.29 10.32
C ILE A 128 1.02 0.20 11.83
N ASN A 129 1.96 1.01 12.31
CA ASN A 129 2.24 1.18 13.73
C ASN A 129 1.15 2.02 14.41
N ASN A 130 0.93 3.20 13.85
CA ASN A 130 -0.08 4.14 14.32
C ASN A 130 -0.62 4.98 13.17
N ILE A 131 -1.82 5.52 13.40
CA ILE A 131 -2.50 6.45 12.51
C ILE A 131 -2.81 7.68 13.32
N THR A 132 -2.40 8.83 12.81
CA THR A 132 -2.78 10.11 13.36
C THR A 132 -3.68 10.81 12.37
N CYS A 133 -4.85 11.25 12.82
CA CYS A 133 -5.79 12.01 11.99
C CYS A 133 -6.23 13.26 12.73
N ASP A 134 -6.14 14.40 12.05
CA ASP A 134 -6.69 15.68 12.48
C ASP A 134 -7.56 16.25 11.37
N ALA A 135 -8.83 16.52 11.68
CA ALA A 135 -9.79 17.07 10.73
C ALA A 135 -10.40 18.34 11.30
N LYS A 136 -10.39 19.41 10.49
CA LYS A 136 -10.89 20.73 10.90
C LYS A 136 -11.72 21.36 9.81
N ILE A 137 -12.94 21.74 10.17
CA ILE A 137 -13.85 22.52 9.34
C ILE A 137 -13.84 23.98 9.79
N ASN A 138 -13.46 24.90 8.91
CA ASN A 138 -13.45 26.33 9.20
C ASN A 138 -14.86 26.89 9.37
N ARG A 139 -15.73 26.67 8.37
CA ARG A 139 -17.09 27.22 8.35
C ARG A 139 -18.08 26.22 7.81
N MET A 140 -19.32 26.30 8.31
CA MET A 140 -20.44 25.56 7.76
C MET A 140 -21.57 26.53 7.41
N ARG A 141 -22.22 26.30 6.27
CA ARG A 141 -23.38 27.07 5.80
C ARG A 141 -24.51 26.11 5.50
N ALA A 142 -25.73 26.51 5.83
CA ALA A 142 -26.93 25.77 5.49
C ALA A 142 -27.90 26.71 4.75
N LYS A 143 -28.46 26.22 3.65
CA LYS A 143 -29.49 26.93 2.88
C LYS A 143 -30.85 26.48 3.38
N PHE A 144 -31.48 27.33 4.20
CA PHE A 144 -32.84 27.10 4.66
C PHE A 144 -33.82 27.64 3.62
N SER A 145 -34.60 26.76 3.00
CA SER A 145 -35.72 27.15 2.14
C SER A 145 -37.03 27.13 2.94
N GLY A 146 -37.80 28.23 2.94
CA GLY A 146 -39.09 28.33 3.64
C GLY A 146 -39.58 29.76 3.88
N THR A 147 -40.74 29.91 4.54
CA THR A 147 -41.46 31.18 4.76
C THR A 147 -41.12 31.92 6.07
N LEU A 148 -40.31 31.32 6.96
CA LEU A 148 -40.01 31.84 8.31
C LEU A 148 -38.64 32.55 8.42
N GLY A 149 -38.41 33.56 7.57
CA GLY A 149 -37.11 34.22 7.38
C GLY A 149 -36.33 34.66 8.63
N ARG A 150 -36.98 35.17 9.69
CA ARG A 150 -36.28 35.67 10.91
C ARG A 150 -35.95 34.61 11.95
N VAL A 151 -36.66 33.48 11.95
CA VAL A 151 -36.41 32.38 12.91
C VAL A 151 -35.22 31.54 12.44
N TYR A 152 -34.92 31.57 11.15
CA TYR A 152 -33.84 30.79 10.55
C TYR A 152 -32.45 31.28 10.93
N ASP A 153 -32.21 32.54 11.26
CA ASP A 153 -30.85 33.00 11.59
C ASP A 153 -30.30 32.35 12.87
N PHE A 154 -31.13 32.26 13.91
CA PHE A 154 -30.75 31.60 15.17
C PHE A 154 -30.61 30.08 14.98
N LEU A 155 -31.61 29.46 14.34
CA LEU A 155 -31.62 28.02 14.05
C LEU A 155 -30.47 27.62 13.13
N ALA A 156 -30.12 28.45 12.15
CA ALA A 156 -29.00 28.23 11.25
C ALA A 156 -27.68 28.20 12.02
N SER A 157 -27.41 29.20 12.86
CA SER A 157 -26.17 29.26 13.64
C SER A 157 -26.03 28.04 14.56
N PHE A 158 -27.10 27.66 15.26
CA PHE A 158 -27.08 26.53 16.18
C PHE A 158 -26.89 25.20 15.45
N LEU A 159 -27.72 24.92 14.43
CA LEU A 159 -27.66 23.66 13.67
C LEU A 159 -26.35 23.52 12.90
N THR A 160 -25.84 24.60 12.29
CA THR A 160 -24.53 24.55 11.60
C THR A 160 -23.38 24.32 12.56
N SER A 161 -23.44 24.87 13.78
CA SER A 161 -22.42 24.60 14.81
C SER A 161 -22.45 23.15 15.28
N GLY A 162 -23.64 22.60 15.55
CA GLY A 162 -23.81 21.20 15.95
C GLY A 162 -23.36 20.23 14.86
N MET A 163 -23.77 20.49 13.61
CA MET A 163 -23.34 19.70 12.46
C MET A 163 -21.84 19.77 12.21
N ARG A 164 -21.23 20.96 12.35
CA ARG A 164 -19.78 21.12 12.24
C ARG A 164 -19.05 20.28 13.27
N PHE A 165 -19.53 20.26 14.51
CA PHE A 165 -18.96 19.45 15.58
C PHE A 165 -19.06 17.95 15.25
N LEU A 166 -20.23 17.46 14.84
CA LEU A 166 -20.40 16.05 14.50
C LEU A 166 -19.57 15.61 13.30
N LEU A 167 -19.50 16.43 12.25
CA LEU A 167 -18.67 16.13 11.09
C LEU A 167 -17.19 16.04 11.46
N ASN A 168 -16.67 17.02 12.22
CA ASN A 168 -15.29 16.96 12.73
C ASN A 168 -15.03 15.68 13.53
N GLN A 169 -16.03 15.20 14.29
CA GLN A 169 -15.90 13.99 15.11
C GLN A 169 -15.98 12.69 14.28
N GLN A 170 -16.68 12.67 13.14
CA GLN A 170 -16.92 11.45 12.35
C GLN A 170 -15.90 11.22 11.23
N ILE A 171 -15.27 12.27 10.69
CA ILE A 171 -14.30 12.15 9.58
C ILE A 171 -13.13 11.25 9.98
N CYS A 172 -12.46 11.54 11.09
CA CYS A 172 -11.26 10.79 11.47
C CYS A 172 -11.50 9.32 11.85
N PRO A 173 -12.54 8.96 12.61
CA PRO A 173 -12.87 7.55 12.85
C PRO A 173 -13.10 6.75 11.57
N ALA A 174 -13.79 7.34 10.58
CA ALA A 174 -14.01 6.69 9.29
C ALA A 174 -12.70 6.46 8.53
N LEU A 175 -11.84 7.49 8.44
CA LEU A 175 -10.54 7.37 7.78
C LEU A 175 -9.60 6.38 8.49
N ASN A 176 -9.60 6.38 9.82
CA ASN A 176 -8.79 5.43 10.59
C ASN A 176 -9.24 3.98 10.36
N HIS A 177 -10.55 3.74 10.30
CA HIS A 177 -11.09 2.42 10.01
C HIS A 177 -10.73 1.98 8.59
N ALA A 178 -10.96 2.85 7.62
CA ALA A 178 -10.66 2.61 6.21
C ALA A 178 -9.18 2.27 5.99
N ALA A 179 -8.27 3.05 6.59
CA ALA A 179 -6.85 2.77 6.52
C ALA A 179 -6.50 1.39 7.09
N LEU A 180 -6.98 1.04 8.29
CA LEU A 180 -6.67 -0.27 8.91
C LEU A 180 -7.22 -1.48 8.13
N VAL A 181 -8.35 -1.33 7.45
CA VAL A 181 -8.98 -2.42 6.67
C VAL A 181 -8.33 -2.59 5.30
N HIS A 182 -7.87 -1.50 4.68
CA HIS A 182 -7.45 -1.50 3.26
C HIS A 182 -5.94 -1.38 3.02
N THR A 183 -5.11 -1.12 4.03
CA THR A 183 -3.66 -1.01 3.82
C THR A 183 -2.93 -2.31 4.13
N SER A 184 -2.49 -3.01 3.10
CA SER A 184 -1.25 -3.80 3.11
C SER A 184 -0.23 -3.09 2.21
N LEU A 185 0.65 -2.29 2.82
CA LEU A 185 1.77 -1.69 2.12
C LEU A 185 3.03 -2.30 2.71
N ASP A 186 3.84 -3.00 1.93
CA ASP A 186 5.20 -3.48 2.27
C ASP A 186 6.25 -2.56 1.56
N MET A 187 7.57 -2.54 1.80
CA MET A 187 8.48 -3.57 1.27
C MET A 187 9.97 -3.19 1.48
N HIS A 188 10.65 -3.74 2.49
CA HIS A 188 12.04 -4.19 2.27
C HIS A 188 12.00 -5.71 2.36
N PHE A 189 12.51 -6.39 1.35
CA PHE A 189 12.49 -7.83 1.34
C PHE A 189 13.88 -8.36 1.66
N ARG A 190 13.90 -9.44 2.44
CA ARG A 190 15.10 -10.25 2.59
C ARG A 190 15.66 -10.66 1.22
N GLY A 191 14.78 -10.86 0.23
CA GLY A 191 15.17 -11.08 -1.16
C GLY A 191 16.01 -12.34 -1.31
N MET A 192 15.55 -13.46 -0.73
CA MET A 192 16.26 -14.73 -0.71
C MET A 192 15.37 -15.84 -1.25
N PHE A 193 15.92 -16.67 -2.13
CA PHE A 193 15.31 -17.93 -2.52
C PHE A 193 15.67 -19.03 -1.53
N PHE A 194 14.73 -19.92 -1.27
CA PHE A 194 14.94 -21.08 -0.40
C PHE A 194 14.25 -22.31 -1.00
N ASP A 195 14.82 -23.48 -0.73
CA ASP A 195 14.20 -24.76 -1.07
C ASP A 195 13.09 -25.06 -0.07
N LEU A 196 11.89 -25.39 -0.55
CA LEU A 196 10.74 -25.75 0.27
C LEU A 196 10.99 -27.02 1.10
N SER A 197 11.86 -27.91 0.63
CA SER A 197 12.25 -29.14 1.33
C SER A 197 13.22 -28.87 2.48
N HIS A 198 13.95 -27.75 2.44
CA HIS A 198 15.03 -27.39 3.36
C HIS A 198 14.94 -25.91 3.79
N GLN A 199 13.81 -25.53 4.39
CA GLN A 199 13.52 -24.12 4.73
C GLN A 199 14.46 -23.50 5.79
N ASN A 200 15.14 -24.33 6.58
CA ASN A 200 15.98 -23.86 7.68
C ASN A 200 17.42 -23.51 7.26
N GLU A 201 17.79 -23.78 6.01
CA GLU A 201 19.13 -23.46 5.50
C GLU A 201 19.09 -22.15 4.72
N SER A 202 19.63 -21.12 5.35
CA SER A 202 19.76 -19.80 4.76
C SER A 202 21.22 -19.48 4.46
N LEU A 203 21.45 -18.82 3.33
CA LEU A 203 22.76 -18.23 3.04
C LEU A 203 22.94 -16.97 3.89
N LEU A 204 24.16 -16.78 4.41
CA LEU A 204 24.49 -15.54 5.09
C LEU A 204 24.65 -14.42 4.05
N ASN A 205 24.06 -13.26 4.31
CA ASN A 205 24.14 -12.14 3.39
C ASN A 205 25.44 -11.35 3.61
N TYR A 206 26.35 -11.45 2.64
CA TYR A 206 27.57 -10.63 2.56
C TYR A 206 27.50 -9.54 1.49
N ALA A 207 26.38 -9.42 0.78
CA ALA A 207 26.26 -8.49 -0.33
C ALA A 207 26.16 -7.04 0.14
N VAL A 208 26.66 -6.14 -0.70
CA VAL A 208 26.53 -4.69 -0.50
C VAL A 208 25.08 -4.27 -0.75
N ASP A 209 24.58 -3.35 0.07
CA ASP A 209 23.24 -2.79 -0.10
C ASP A 209 23.07 -2.13 -1.47
N PRO A 210 22.00 -2.46 -2.22
CA PRO A 210 21.78 -1.88 -3.54
C PRO A 210 21.44 -0.38 -3.46
N VAL A 211 22.05 0.40 -4.35
CA VAL A 211 21.91 1.87 -4.40
C VAL A 211 21.12 2.28 -5.65
N ILE A 212 20.00 2.96 -5.45
CA ILE A 212 19.17 3.54 -6.52
C ILE A 212 19.51 5.03 -6.63
N ARG A 213 19.88 5.49 -7.83
CA ARG A 213 20.29 6.89 -8.08
C ARG A 213 19.29 7.68 -8.93
N GLU A 214 18.46 7.02 -9.73
CA GLU A 214 17.45 7.68 -10.55
C GLU A 214 16.12 7.94 -9.81
N TYR A 215 15.34 8.89 -10.36
CA TYR A 215 14.06 9.35 -9.81
C TYR A 215 12.98 9.65 -10.88
N ASP A 216 13.22 9.32 -12.16
CA ASP A 216 12.34 9.62 -13.30
C ASP A 216 11.14 8.65 -13.48
N ARG A 217 11.18 7.49 -12.82
CA ARG A 217 10.15 6.45 -12.82
C ARG A 217 9.39 6.41 -11.48
N MET A 218 8.19 5.82 -11.49
CA MET A 218 7.34 5.71 -10.30
C MET A 218 7.92 4.75 -9.25
N VAL A 219 8.50 3.64 -9.71
CA VAL A 219 9.02 2.57 -8.86
C VAL A 219 10.38 2.11 -9.40
N TYR A 220 11.31 1.87 -8.48
CA TYR A 220 12.59 1.23 -8.75
C TYR A 220 12.73 -0.03 -7.91
N LEU A 221 13.24 -1.08 -8.54
CA LEU A 221 13.61 -2.33 -7.91
C LEU A 221 15.11 -2.49 -8.05
N ALA A 222 15.81 -2.72 -6.93
CA ALA A 222 17.23 -3.00 -6.93
C ALA A 222 17.50 -4.31 -6.18
N LEU A 223 18.19 -5.21 -6.86
CA LEU A 223 18.48 -6.57 -6.42
C LEU A 223 19.97 -6.67 -6.12
N SER A 224 20.34 -7.21 -4.97
CA SER A 224 21.73 -7.43 -4.61
C SER A 224 22.26 -8.75 -5.18
N GLU A 225 23.58 -8.96 -5.14
CA GLU A 225 24.22 -10.22 -5.53
C GLU A 225 23.63 -11.41 -4.76
N PHE A 226 23.38 -11.22 -3.46
CA PHE A 226 22.73 -12.20 -2.59
C PHE A 226 21.38 -12.72 -3.11
N PHE A 227 20.58 -11.88 -3.78
CA PHE A 227 19.33 -12.34 -4.38
C PHE A 227 19.57 -13.40 -5.46
N PHE A 228 20.58 -13.20 -6.30
CA PHE A 228 20.93 -14.15 -7.37
C PHE A 228 21.66 -15.39 -6.83
N ASP A 229 22.58 -15.21 -5.88
CA ASP A 229 23.33 -16.32 -5.26
C ASP A 229 22.40 -17.26 -4.49
N SER A 230 21.43 -16.71 -3.76
CA SER A 230 20.41 -17.52 -3.07
C SER A 230 19.54 -18.29 -4.06
N GLY A 231 19.18 -17.68 -5.20
CA GLY A 231 18.50 -18.35 -6.30
C GLY A 231 19.29 -19.54 -6.81
N MET A 232 20.55 -19.33 -7.18
CA MET A 232 21.43 -20.38 -7.68
C MET A 232 21.62 -21.52 -6.66
N PHE A 233 21.82 -21.19 -5.39
CA PHE A 233 21.97 -22.18 -4.33
C PHE A 233 20.70 -23.02 -4.13
N ALA A 234 19.52 -22.41 -4.15
CA ALA A 234 18.25 -23.12 -4.03
C ALA A 234 18.04 -24.11 -5.19
N TYR A 235 18.30 -23.70 -6.44
CA TYR A 235 18.20 -24.59 -7.61
C TYR A 235 19.23 -25.71 -7.60
N TYR A 236 20.46 -25.42 -7.19
CA TYR A 236 21.51 -26.42 -7.02
C TYR A 236 21.09 -27.48 -6.00
N ARG A 237 20.57 -27.04 -4.86
CA ARG A 237 20.13 -27.94 -3.80
C ARG A 237 18.91 -28.78 -4.20
N ALA A 238 18.00 -28.20 -4.97
CA ALA A 238 16.87 -28.91 -5.54
C ALA A 238 17.26 -29.96 -6.61
N GLY A 239 18.55 -30.05 -6.97
CA GLY A 239 19.05 -31.02 -7.96
C GLY A 239 18.61 -30.71 -9.40
N VAL A 240 18.10 -29.51 -9.66
CA VAL A 240 17.58 -29.12 -10.98
C VAL A 240 18.72 -28.84 -11.96
N PHE A 241 19.93 -28.53 -11.48
CA PHE A 241 21.13 -28.40 -12.31
C PHE A 241 21.74 -29.76 -12.67
N GLN A 242 20.92 -30.66 -13.23
CA GLN A 242 21.35 -31.92 -13.82
C GLN A 242 20.87 -31.95 -15.26
N MET A 243 21.80 -32.17 -16.19
CA MET A 243 21.49 -32.33 -17.60
C MET A 243 22.18 -33.59 -18.11
N ASP A 244 21.39 -34.61 -18.39
CA ASP A 244 21.86 -35.82 -19.05
C ASP A 244 21.87 -35.59 -20.56
N ILE A 245 23.07 -35.43 -21.12
CA ILE A 245 23.23 -35.31 -22.57
C ILE A 245 23.31 -36.71 -23.18
N ILE A 246 22.14 -37.24 -23.56
CA ILE A 246 22.03 -38.50 -24.29
C ILE A 246 22.36 -38.26 -25.77
N ASN A 247 23.09 -39.18 -26.40
CA ASN A 247 23.60 -39.08 -27.77
C ASN A 247 22.52 -38.64 -28.81
N GLU A 248 21.27 -39.06 -28.61
CA GLU A 248 20.15 -38.74 -29.51
C GLU A 248 19.70 -37.26 -29.49
N LYS A 249 19.98 -36.53 -28.41
CA LYS A 249 19.64 -35.11 -28.23
C LYS A 249 20.85 -34.18 -28.45
N MET A 250 21.99 -34.75 -28.83
CA MET A 250 23.25 -34.03 -28.92
C MET A 250 23.40 -33.35 -30.30
N PRO A 251 23.78 -32.05 -30.37
CA PRO A 251 24.15 -31.42 -31.63
C PRO A 251 25.35 -32.14 -32.25
N LYS A 252 25.37 -32.30 -33.59
CA LYS A 252 26.44 -33.02 -34.30
C LYS A 252 27.85 -32.47 -34.03
N ASP A 253 27.96 -31.17 -33.75
CA ASP A 253 29.23 -30.53 -33.40
C ASP A 253 29.74 -30.96 -32.01
N LEU A 254 28.82 -31.19 -31.06
CA LEU A 254 29.15 -31.65 -29.71
C LEU A 254 29.43 -33.16 -29.68
N GLU A 255 28.78 -33.93 -30.56
CA GLU A 255 28.99 -35.36 -30.74
C GLU A 255 30.45 -35.67 -31.13
N MET A 256 31.05 -34.84 -31.99
CA MET A 256 32.46 -35.02 -32.38
C MET A 256 33.41 -34.84 -31.19
N LEU A 257 33.16 -33.85 -30.34
CA LEU A 257 34.01 -33.51 -29.20
C LEU A 257 33.91 -34.52 -28.05
N LEU A 258 32.76 -35.17 -27.90
CA LEU A 258 32.49 -36.10 -26.79
C LEU A 258 32.75 -37.57 -27.13
N ARG A 259 33.28 -37.87 -28.33
CA ARG A 259 33.71 -39.23 -28.69
C ARG A 259 34.96 -39.64 -27.93
N THR A 260 34.98 -40.89 -27.47
CA THR A 260 36.15 -41.51 -26.81
C THR A 260 37.41 -41.47 -27.66
N THR A 261 37.29 -41.46 -28.99
CA THR A 261 38.43 -41.30 -29.92
C THR A 261 39.08 -39.92 -29.84
N TYR A 262 38.32 -38.87 -29.52
CA TYR A 262 38.82 -37.51 -29.37
C TYR A 262 39.47 -37.32 -27.98
N PHE A 263 38.83 -37.84 -26.93
CA PHE A 263 39.39 -37.83 -25.57
C PHE A 263 40.62 -38.72 -25.39
N GLY A 264 40.67 -39.89 -26.05
CA GLY A 264 41.84 -40.78 -26.04
C GLY A 264 43.08 -40.09 -26.62
N GLY A 265 42.92 -39.32 -27.70
CA GLY A 265 44.01 -38.53 -28.26
C GLY A 265 44.57 -37.42 -27.35
N HIS A 266 43.85 -37.03 -26.29
CA HIS A 266 44.31 -36.05 -25.30
C HIS A 266 44.84 -36.70 -24.02
N HIS A 267 44.25 -37.82 -23.59
CA HIS A 267 44.73 -38.56 -22.42
C HIS A 267 45.98 -39.40 -22.70
N ASP A 268 46.18 -39.86 -23.93
CA ASP A 268 47.36 -40.67 -24.32
C ASP A 268 48.60 -39.81 -24.64
N ALA A 269 48.55 -38.50 -24.37
CA ALA A 269 49.65 -37.56 -24.60
C ALA A 269 50.61 -37.39 -23.40
N GLU A 270 50.61 -38.32 -22.44
CA GLU A 270 51.72 -38.50 -21.49
C GLU A 270 52.55 -39.74 -21.88
N PRO A 271 53.75 -39.58 -22.49
CA PRO A 271 54.60 -40.70 -22.82
C PRO A 271 55.39 -41.10 -21.57
N GLY A 272 54.87 -42.03 -20.76
CA GLY A 272 55.61 -42.39 -19.55
C GLY A 272 55.05 -43.41 -18.58
N SER A 273 54.38 -44.48 -19.00
CA SER A 273 54.49 -45.80 -18.35
C SER A 273 53.59 -46.83 -19.03
N GLY A 274 54.19 -47.97 -19.38
CA GLY A 274 53.47 -49.09 -19.99
C GLY A 274 52.44 -49.69 -19.04
N GLY A 275 51.19 -49.72 -19.48
CA GLY A 275 50.09 -50.44 -18.86
C GLY A 275 49.15 -50.95 -19.95
N CYS A 276 49.06 -52.27 -20.08
CA CYS A 276 48.31 -52.99 -21.12
C CYS A 276 46.81 -52.62 -21.12
N SER A 277 46.29 -52.13 -22.25
CA SER A 277 44.86 -51.94 -22.48
C SER A 277 44.28 -53.14 -23.24
N THR A 278 43.77 -54.14 -22.52
CA THR A 278 42.90 -55.18 -23.10
C THR A 278 41.44 -54.87 -22.81
N LEU A 279 40.76 -54.31 -23.80
CA LEU A 279 39.30 -54.39 -23.93
C LEU A 279 38.97 -54.69 -25.39
N THR A 280 39.44 -55.85 -25.88
CA THR A 280 38.91 -56.46 -27.09
C THR A 280 37.76 -57.37 -26.71
N SER A 281 36.59 -56.93 -27.14
CA SER A 281 35.39 -57.73 -27.38
C SER A 281 35.67 -59.13 -27.94
N SER A 282 34.91 -60.10 -27.40
CA SER A 282 34.60 -61.42 -27.97
C SER A 282 35.63 -62.54 -27.73
N CYS A 283 35.30 -63.38 -26.75
CA CYS A 283 35.80 -64.76 -26.66
C CYS A 283 35.16 -65.60 -27.78
N ARG A 284 36.00 -66.16 -28.65
CA ARG A 284 35.79 -67.46 -29.31
C ARG A 284 37.13 -68.12 -29.59
#